data_AF-A0A7C4GYS9-F1
#
_entry.id   AF-A0A7C4GYS9-F1
#
_cell.length_a   1.000
_cell.length_b   1.000
_cell.length_c   1.000
_cell.angle_alpha   90.00
_cell.angle_beta   90.00
_cell.angle_gamma   90.00
#
_symmetry.space_group_name_H-M   'P 1'
#
loop_
_entity.id
_entity.type
_entity.pdbx_description
1 polymer ?
#
loop_
_entity_poly.entity_id
_entity_poly.type
_entity_poly.pdbx_seq_one_letter_code
_entity_poly.pdbx_strand_id
1 'polypeptide(L)'
;MTITRRALMLTILSISITLAVAGVLMTVAQPPLEIIEIISMILDNVFMSIAMLIVFIFVLILGIVMVFTSDSEYVVALGALLSFISILIIVTIIPRLTYKAEESINQIFENIYEKLKP
;
A
#
# COMPACT_ATOMS: atom_id res chain seq x y z
N MET A 1 -5.62 10.85 35.33
CA MET A 1 -6.40 11.30 34.15
C MET A 1 -5.54 12.01 33.08
N THR A 2 -4.21 11.83 33.10
CA THR A 2 -3.25 12.55 32.23
C THR A 2 -2.73 11.71 31.06
N ILE A 3 -2.67 10.38 31.21
CA ILE A 3 -2.16 9.44 30.19
C ILE A 3 -3.10 9.38 28.98
N THR A 4 -4.41 9.28 29.20
CA THR A 4 -5.42 9.30 28.12
C THR A 4 -5.43 10.61 27.35
N ARG A 5 -5.20 11.75 28.03
CA ARG A 5 -5.14 13.07 27.38
C ARG A 5 -3.89 13.24 26.52
N ARG A 6 -2.75 12.68 26.94
CA ARG A 6 -1.51 12.63 26.15
C ARG A 6 -1.62 11.70 24.95
N ALA A 7 -2.14 10.48 25.13
CA ALA A 7 -2.35 9.54 24.05
C ALA A 7 -3.29 10.12 22.97
N LEU A 8 -4.38 10.76 23.39
CA LEU A 8 -5.34 11.37 22.48
C LEU A 8 -4.72 12.56 21.71
N MET A 9 -3.87 13.38 22.37
CA MET A 9 -3.09 14.41 21.67
C MET A 9 -2.10 13.82 20.66
N LEU A 10 -1.39 12.73 21.01
CA LEU A 10 -0.45 12.08 20.11
C LEU A 10 -1.13 11.45 18.90
N THR A 11 -2.30 10.83 19.08
CA THR A 11 -3.11 10.28 17.99
C THR A 11 -3.61 11.39 17.07
N ILE A 12 -4.14 12.50 17.61
CA ILE A 12 -4.57 13.64 16.80
C ILE A 12 -3.37 14.22 16.04
N LEU A 13 -2.22 14.39 16.70
CA LEU A 13 -1.00 14.87 16.06
C LEU A 13 -0.54 13.96 14.93
N SER A 14 -0.60 12.63 15.12
CA SER A 14 -0.25 11.66 14.08
C SER A 14 -1.21 11.73 12.89
N ILE A 15 -2.51 11.86 13.14
CA ILE A 15 -3.52 12.05 12.08
C ILE A 15 -3.29 13.37 11.35
N SER A 16 -3.01 14.47 12.05
CA SER A 16 -2.73 15.78 11.45
C SER A 16 -1.45 15.77 10.61
N ILE A 17 -0.38 15.12 11.08
CA ILE A 17 0.86 14.94 10.31
C ILE A 17 0.58 14.06 9.09
N THR A 18 -0.23 13.00 9.23
CA THR A 18 -0.61 12.11 8.13
C THR A 18 -1.40 12.85 7.06
N LEU A 19 -2.37 13.67 7.44
CA LEU A 19 -3.15 14.50 6.52
C LEU A 19 -2.29 15.58 5.86
N ALA A 20 -1.36 16.19 6.60
CA ALA A 20 -0.43 17.19 6.06
C ALA A 20 0.54 16.56 5.05
N VAL A 21 1.12 15.39 5.36
CA VAL A 21 2.02 14.66 4.47
C VAL A 21 1.25 14.13 3.26
N ALA A 22 0.04 13.59 3.43
CA ALA A 22 -0.81 13.18 2.32
C ALA A 22 -1.21 14.37 1.43
N GLY A 23 -1.53 15.53 2.02
CA GLY A 23 -1.83 16.76 1.29
C GLY A 23 -0.63 17.32 0.53
N VAL A 24 0.56 17.29 1.13
CA VAL A 24 1.83 17.66 0.47
C VAL A 24 2.15 16.67 -0.64
N LEU A 25 1.98 15.37 -0.42
CA LEU A 25 2.14 14.37 -1.47
C LEU A 25 1.14 14.60 -2.60
N MET A 26 -0.13 14.91 -2.35
CA MET A 26 -1.08 15.17 -3.43
C MET A 26 -0.83 16.49 -4.20
N THR A 27 -0.21 17.49 -3.56
CA THR A 27 0.07 18.80 -4.18
C THR A 27 1.46 18.87 -4.83
N VAL A 28 2.44 18.11 -4.33
CA VAL A 28 3.81 18.03 -4.85
C VAL A 28 3.99 16.83 -5.77
N ALA A 29 3.19 15.76 -5.64
CA ALA A 29 3.18 14.65 -6.60
C ALA A 29 2.41 15.03 -7.88
N GLN A 30 2.97 15.95 -8.65
CA GLN A 30 3.40 15.50 -9.96
C GLN A 30 4.71 14.75 -9.71
N PRO A 31 4.69 13.42 -9.45
CA PRO A 31 5.95 12.70 -9.27
C PRO A 31 6.80 12.95 -10.51
N PRO A 32 8.12 13.15 -10.38
CA PRO A 32 8.97 13.33 -11.56
C PRO A 32 8.70 12.17 -12.53
N LEU A 33 8.50 12.49 -13.81
CA LEU A 33 8.02 11.54 -14.83
C LEU A 33 8.82 10.23 -14.82
N GLU A 34 10.12 10.31 -14.58
CA GLU A 34 11.03 9.16 -14.45
C GLU A 34 10.64 8.22 -13.30
N ILE A 35 10.22 8.75 -12.14
CA ILE A 35 9.76 7.94 -11.01
C ILE A 35 8.39 7.33 -11.32
N ILE A 36 7.51 8.04 -12.04
CA ILE A 36 6.24 7.47 -12.50
C ILE A 36 6.48 6.32 -13.46
N GLU A 37 7.39 6.47 -14.43
CA GLU A 37 7.73 5.44 -15.40
C GLU A 37 8.37 4.22 -14.75
N ILE A 38 9.24 4.41 -13.75
CA ILE A 38 9.83 3.30 -13.00
C ILE A 38 8.75 2.59 -12.18
N ILE A 39 7.90 3.34 -11.47
CA ILE A 39 6.80 2.78 -10.68
C ILE A 39 5.79 2.09 -11.60
N SER A 40 5.50 2.64 -12.78
CA SER A 40 4.61 2.03 -13.76
C SER A 40 5.23 0.78 -14.37
N MET A 41 6.52 0.76 -14.73
CA MET A 41 7.20 -0.45 -15.20
C MET A 41 7.14 -1.58 -14.18
N ILE A 42 7.38 -1.26 -12.90
CA ILE A 42 7.36 -2.26 -11.83
C ILE A 42 5.93 -2.75 -11.57
N LEU A 43 4.95 -1.84 -11.57
CA LEU A 43 3.53 -2.19 -11.38
C LEU A 43 2.89 -2.79 -12.65
N ASP A 44 3.49 -2.63 -13.81
CA ASP A 44 3.03 -3.19 -15.08
C ASP A 44 3.28 -4.69 -15.18
N ASN A 45 4.33 -5.16 -14.52
CA ASN A 45 4.59 -6.58 -14.39
C ASN A 45 3.75 -7.20 -13.25
N VAL A 46 2.86 -8.14 -13.60
CA VAL A 46 1.99 -8.86 -12.65
C VAL A 46 2.82 -9.59 -11.59
N PHE A 47 3.92 -10.21 -11.96
CA PHE A 47 4.77 -10.96 -11.03
C PHE A 47 5.47 -10.04 -10.03
N MET A 48 5.96 -8.88 -10.47
CA MET A 48 6.51 -7.84 -9.58
C MET A 48 5.45 -7.31 -8.61
N SER A 49 4.23 -7.08 -9.11
CA SER A 49 3.12 -6.59 -8.29
C SER A 49 2.73 -7.61 -7.20
N ILE A 50 2.70 -8.90 -7.52
CA ILE A 50 2.47 -9.99 -6.55
C ILE A 50 3.64 -10.07 -5.55
N ALA A 51 4.89 -10.00 -6.01
CA ALA A 51 6.06 -10.02 -5.14
C ALA A 51 6.05 -8.84 -4.15
N MET A 52 5.73 -7.64 -4.61
CA MET A 52 5.54 -6.47 -3.75
C MET A 52 4.41 -6.68 -2.75
N LEU A 53 3.26 -7.21 -3.18
CA LEU A 53 2.15 -7.50 -2.27
C LEU A 53 2.59 -8.40 -1.11
N ILE A 54 3.31 -9.47 -1.40
CA ILE A 54 3.83 -10.41 -0.38
C ILE A 54 4.78 -9.69 0.58
N VAL A 55 5.72 -8.91 0.06
CA VAL A 55 6.68 -8.14 0.87
C VAL A 55 5.95 -7.17 1.80
N PHE A 56 4.98 -6.41 1.29
CA PHE A 56 4.25 -5.44 2.11
C PHE A 56 3.30 -6.09 3.12
N ILE A 57 2.76 -7.28 2.83
CA ILE A 57 2.04 -8.08 3.84
C ILE A 57 2.99 -8.46 4.98
N PHE A 58 4.23 -8.88 4.67
CA PHE A 58 5.22 -9.21 5.68
C PHE A 58 5.63 -7.98 6.51
N VAL A 59 5.87 -6.84 5.86
CA VAL A 59 6.16 -5.57 6.55
C VAL A 59 4.99 -5.11 7.42
N LEU A 60 3.75 -5.30 6.97
CA LEU A 60 2.56 -5.03 7.77
C LEU A 60 2.52 -5.89 9.03
N ILE A 61 2.76 -7.20 8.91
CA ILE A 61 2.81 -8.11 10.06
C ILE A 61 3.90 -7.68 11.04
N LEU A 62 5.10 -7.33 10.55
CA LEU A 62 6.18 -6.83 11.40
C LEU A 62 5.80 -5.53 12.11
N GLY A 63 5.20 -4.58 11.40
CA GLY A 63 4.75 -3.31 11.97
C GLY A 63 3.71 -3.52 13.08
N ILE A 64 2.74 -4.41 12.86
CA ILE A 64 1.74 -4.81 13.85
C ILE A 64 2.42 -5.46 15.07
N VAL A 65 3.34 -6.40 14.86
CA VAL A 65 4.08 -7.06 15.95
C VAL A 65 4.87 -6.03 16.77
N MET A 66 5.53 -5.07 16.14
CA MET A 66 6.27 -4.01 16.85
C MET A 66 5.35 -3.16 17.73
N VAL A 67 4.13 -2.84 17.25
CA VAL A 67 3.13 -2.09 18.03
C VAL A 67 2.67 -2.86 19.26
N PHE A 68 2.49 -4.17 19.15
CA PHE A 68 1.96 -4.99 20.24
C PHE A 68 3.00 -5.55 21.21
N THR A 69 4.28 -5.59 20.83
CA THR A 69 5.34 -6.22 21.63
C THR A 69 6.29 -5.23 22.30
N SER A 70 6.31 -3.96 21.87
CA SER A 70 7.25 -2.97 22.38
C SER A 70 6.64 -2.03 23.41
N ASP A 71 7.33 -1.87 24.54
CA ASP A 71 7.04 -0.84 25.54
C ASP A 71 7.63 0.53 25.19
N SER A 72 8.51 0.60 24.18
CA SER A 72 9.08 1.86 23.69
C SER A 72 8.12 2.60 22.77
N GLU A 73 7.73 3.82 23.16
CA GLU A 73 6.86 4.71 22.37
C GLU A 73 7.41 4.96 20.95
N TYR A 74 8.73 5.04 20.80
CA TYR A 74 9.39 5.25 19.50
C TYR A 74 9.22 4.06 18.56
N VAL A 75 9.36 2.84 19.08
CA VAL A 75 9.24 1.60 18.29
C VAL A 75 7.77 1.37 17.93
N VAL A 76 6.84 1.69 18.83
CA VAL A 76 5.40 1.64 18.54
C VAL A 76 5.03 2.63 17.44
N ALA A 77 5.53 3.87 17.50
CA ALA A 77 5.30 4.87 16.46
C ALA A 77 5.87 4.44 15.10
N LEU A 78 7.07 3.83 15.09
CA LEU A 78 7.67 3.29 13.88
C LEU A 78 6.86 2.12 13.31
N GLY A 79 6.43 1.19 14.16
CA GLY A 79 5.58 0.06 13.77
C GLY A 79 4.23 0.50 13.20
N ALA A 80 3.61 1.52 13.78
CA ALA A 80 2.38 2.12 13.27
C ALA A 80 2.58 2.76 11.89
N LEU A 81 3.70 3.48 11.69
CA LEU A 81 4.05 4.10 10.42
C LEU A 81 4.31 3.06 9.32
N LEU A 82 5.07 2.00 9.62
CA LEU A 82 5.32 0.89 8.70
C LEU A 82 4.02 0.16 8.32
N SER A 83 3.14 -0.07 9.30
CA SER A 83 1.83 -0.68 9.07
C SER A 83 0.98 0.17 8.14
N PHE A 84 0.95 1.49 8.36
CA PHE A 84 0.19 2.43 7.55
C PHE A 84 0.66 2.48 6.10
N ILE A 85 1.97 2.60 5.86
CA ILE A 85 2.54 2.59 4.51
C ILE A 85 2.21 1.27 3.80
N SER A 86 2.32 0.16 4.50
CA SER A 86 2.03 -1.16 3.94
C SER A 86 0.56 -1.29 3.53
N ILE A 87 -0.36 -0.81 4.36
CA ILE A 87 -1.81 -0.80 4.03
C ILE A 87 -2.06 0.03 2.78
N LEU A 88 -1.50 1.24 2.68
CA LEU A 88 -1.67 2.10 1.50
C LEU A 88 -1.21 1.40 0.21
N ILE A 89 -0.05 0.75 0.26
CA ILE A 89 0.50 0.07 -0.91
C ILE A 89 -0.34 -1.17 -1.26
N ILE A 90 -0.75 -1.98 -0.28
CA ILE A 90 -1.61 -3.15 -0.48
C ILE A 90 -2.93 -2.75 -1.13
N VAL A 91 -3.61 -1.72 -0.59
CA VAL A 91 -4.88 -1.21 -1.13
C VAL A 91 -4.71 -0.65 -2.55
N THR A 92 -3.53 -0.15 -2.91
CA THR A 92 -3.24 0.34 -4.26
C THR A 92 -2.94 -0.80 -5.25
N ILE A 93 -2.26 -1.86 -4.80
CA ILE A 93 -1.87 -2.99 -5.65
C ILE A 93 -3.05 -3.93 -5.93
N ILE A 94 -3.91 -4.20 -4.93
CA ILE A 94 -5.01 -5.16 -5.07
C ILE A 94 -5.92 -4.86 -6.28
N PRO A 95 -6.48 -3.64 -6.44
CA PRO A 95 -7.35 -3.33 -7.58
C PRO A 95 -6.64 -3.50 -8.93
N ARG A 96 -5.35 -3.15 -9.01
CA ARG A 96 -4.55 -3.31 -10.23
C ARG A 96 -4.35 -4.78 -10.60
N LEU A 97 -4.08 -5.63 -9.61
CA LEU A 97 -3.97 -7.07 -9.83
C LEU A 97 -5.31 -7.68 -10.29
N THR A 98 -6.43 -7.26 -9.68
CA THR A 98 -7.76 -7.70 -10.09
C THR A 98 -8.07 -7.33 -11.54
N TYR A 99 -7.79 -6.08 -11.93
CA TYR A 99 -8.01 -5.62 -13.31
C TYR A 99 -7.20 -6.44 -14.34
N LYS A 100 -5.93 -6.71 -14.04
CA LYS A 100 -5.08 -7.52 -14.92
C LYS A 100 -5.50 -8.99 -14.99
N ALA A 101 -5.99 -9.53 -13.88
CA ALA A 101 -6.54 -10.88 -13.87
C ALA A 101 -7.80 -10.96 -14.75
N GLU A 102 -8.69 -9.97 -14.66
CA GLU A 102 -9.88 -9.87 -15.50
C GLU A 102 -9.52 -9.77 -16.99
N GLU A 103 -8.57 -8.91 -17.33
CA GLU A 103 -8.06 -8.78 -18.71
C GLU A 103 -7.48 -10.10 -19.23
N SER A 104 -6.66 -10.78 -18.42
CA SER A 104 -6.07 -12.07 -18.79
C SER A 104 -7.13 -13.16 -18.99
N ILE A 105 -8.17 -13.19 -18.14
CA ILE A 105 -9.29 -14.12 -18.26
C ILE A 105 -10.07 -13.83 -19.55
N ASN A 106 -10.38 -12.58 -19.83
CA ASN A 106 -11.11 -12.18 -21.04
C ASN A 106 -10.36 -12.58 -22.32
N GLN A 107 -9.04 -12.37 -22.37
CA GLN A 107 -8.21 -12.81 -23.50
C GLN A 107 -8.24 -14.34 -23.67
N ILE A 108 -8.24 -15.11 -22.59
CA ILE A 108 -8.36 -16.58 -22.67
C ILE A 108 -9.73 -16.96 -23.24
N PHE A 109 -10.80 -16.33 -22.76
CA PHE A 109 -12.15 -16.57 -23.27
C PHE A 109 -12.31 -16.19 -24.74
N GLU A 110 -11.76 -15.06 -25.19
CA GLU A 110 -11.74 -14.67 -26.61
C GLU A 110 -11.00 -15.70 -27.46
N ASN A 111 -9.81 -16.13 -27.05
CA ASN A 111 -9.05 -17.17 -27.76
C ASN A 111 -9.79 -18.51 -27.84
N ILE A 112 -10.52 -18.88 -26.79
CA ILE A 112 -11.38 -20.07 -26.79
C ILE A 112 -12.55 -19.88 -27.74
N TYR A 113 -13.22 -18.72 -27.69
CA TYR A 113 -14.37 -18.40 -28.54
C TYR A 113 -13.99 -18.37 -30.02
N GLU A 114 -12.85 -17.79 -30.38
CA GLU A 114 -12.33 -17.79 -31.75
C GLU A 114 -12.05 -19.22 -32.25
N LYS A 115 -11.51 -20.09 -31.40
CA LYS A 115 -11.25 -21.50 -31.76
C LYS A 115 -12.52 -22.36 -31.83
N LEU A 116 -13.60 -21.94 -31.16
CA LEU A 116 -14.90 -22.61 -31.16
C LEU A 116 -15.87 -22.06 -32.20
N LYS A 117 -15.52 -20.96 -32.88
CA LYS A 117 -16.31 -20.43 -33.99
C LYS A 117 -16.15 -21.38 -35.19
N PRO A 118 -17.25 -21.92 -35.75
CA PRO A 118 -17.21 -22.85 -36.88
C PRO A 118 -16.67 -22.21 -38.16
#